data_AF-A0A0B2W7A0-F1
#
_entry.id   AF-A0A0B2W7A0-F1
#
_cell.length_a   1.000
_cell.length_b   1.000
_cell.length_c   1.000
_cell.angle_alpha   90.00
_cell.angle_beta   90.00
_cell.angle_gamma   90.00
#
_symmetry.space_group_name_H-M   'P 1'
#
loop_
_entity.id
_entity.type
_entity.pdbx_description
1 polymer ?
#
loop_
_entity_poly.entity_id
_entity_poly.type
_entity_poly.pdbx_seq_one_letter_code
_entity_poly.pdbx_strand_id
1 'polypeptide(L)'
;MIGLEDWFYNFTQFSRTGISPESLANVPRPFTELAIFGLFKGAELASVIGGCIVHPIYRFYLLSKLVPENTTNNSTKIIRNRCRRIQGRFLIGGIVLGPIAALAYAKYACWAEKEVKEKCYKIRCDKETMSLDRATLAFGFIGWYWKRFQGAVDGINIAIAYALFDNKVLKNYTYPLLVDKVKPEERLSSAEEGENTKTALRRFIAAKQKEFIEQQNKTELSNDRHS
;
A
#
# COMPACT_ATOMS: atom_id res chain seq x y z
N MET A 1 14.98 -0.63 13.32
CA MET A 1 14.34 -0.45 12.00
C MET A 1 13.31 -1.56 11.83
N ILE A 2 12.08 -1.18 11.50
CA ILE A 2 10.88 -2.06 11.51
C ILE A 2 10.86 -2.96 10.25
N GLY A 3 11.73 -2.71 9.27
CA GLY A 3 11.83 -3.51 8.04
C GLY A 3 10.71 -3.20 7.06
N LEU A 4 10.22 -1.97 7.06
CA LEU A 4 9.16 -1.47 6.17
C LEU A 4 9.55 -0.11 5.56
N GLU A 5 10.78 0.35 5.80
CA GLU A 5 11.27 1.65 5.34
C GLU A 5 11.28 1.71 3.81
N ASP A 6 11.82 0.67 3.16
CA ASP A 6 11.85 0.58 1.69
C ASP A 6 10.45 0.51 1.10
N TRP A 7 9.55 -0.25 1.72
CA TRP A 7 8.13 -0.26 1.33
C TRP A 7 7.53 1.14 1.43
N PHE A 8 7.74 1.85 2.54
CA PHE A 8 7.18 3.18 2.77
C PHE A 8 7.73 4.23 1.80
N TYR A 9 9.03 4.18 1.48
CA TYR A 9 9.61 5.07 0.47
C TYR A 9 9.02 4.80 -0.92
N ASN A 10 8.87 3.53 -1.30
CA ASN A 10 8.23 3.16 -2.56
C ASN A 10 6.74 3.52 -2.60
N PHE A 11 6.04 3.39 -1.47
CA PHE A 11 4.64 3.73 -1.38
C PHE A 11 4.41 5.25 -1.43
N THR A 12 5.17 6.05 -0.67
CA THR A 12 4.93 7.49 -0.58
C THR A 12 5.59 8.31 -1.69
N GLN A 13 6.65 7.78 -2.31
CA GLN A 13 7.47 8.49 -3.29
C GLN A 13 8.09 9.81 -2.77
N PHE A 14 8.08 10.10 -1.46
CA PHE A 14 8.58 11.38 -0.94
C PHE A 14 10.11 11.45 -0.93
N SER A 15 10.80 10.40 -0.49
CA SER A 15 12.26 10.39 -0.42
C SER A 15 12.88 10.27 -1.83
N ARG A 16 13.91 11.07 -2.14
CA ARG A 16 14.71 10.87 -3.37
C ARG A 16 15.87 9.92 -3.15
N THR A 17 16.44 9.92 -1.95
CA THR A 17 17.60 9.10 -1.60
C THR A 17 17.25 7.65 -1.24
N GLY A 18 16.01 7.41 -0.78
CA GLY A 18 15.53 6.07 -0.41
C GLY A 18 14.90 5.27 -1.55
N ILE A 19 14.80 5.84 -2.75
CA ILE A 19 14.11 5.22 -3.89
C ILE A 19 15.15 4.86 -4.94
N SER A 20 15.45 3.58 -5.05
CA SER A 20 16.34 3.00 -6.04
C SER A 20 15.77 1.67 -6.54
N PRO A 21 16.24 1.14 -7.69
CA PRO A 21 15.83 -0.19 -8.15
C PRO A 21 16.06 -1.29 -7.11
N GLU A 22 17.15 -1.20 -6.37
CA GLU A 22 17.49 -2.17 -5.31
C GLU A 22 16.55 -2.03 -4.11
N SER A 23 16.18 -0.81 -3.71
CA SER A 23 15.22 -0.62 -2.62
C SER A 23 13.81 -1.05 -3.03
N LEU A 24 13.44 -0.89 -4.31
CA LEU A 24 12.21 -1.42 -4.89
C LEU A 24 12.13 -2.95 -4.80
N ALA A 25 13.22 -3.65 -5.12
CA ALA A 25 13.33 -5.11 -5.06
C ALA A 25 13.54 -5.67 -3.65
N ASN A 26 14.02 -4.86 -2.70
CA ASN A 26 14.26 -5.29 -1.33
C ASN A 26 12.95 -5.40 -0.53
N VAL A 27 12.52 -6.64 -0.27
CA VAL A 27 11.30 -6.98 0.48
C VAL A 27 11.70 -7.77 1.74
N PRO A 28 12.14 -7.11 2.82
CA PRO A 28 12.65 -7.80 4.01
C PRO A 28 11.54 -8.46 4.85
N ARG A 29 10.28 -8.01 4.75
CA ARG A 29 9.13 -8.56 5.50
C ARG A 29 7.95 -8.85 4.57
N PRO A 30 8.05 -9.89 3.72
CA PRO A 30 7.08 -10.15 2.65
C PRO A 30 5.65 -10.38 3.15
N PHE A 31 5.46 -11.17 4.22
CA PHE A 31 4.12 -11.40 4.77
C PHE A 31 3.50 -10.15 5.39
N THR A 32 4.32 -9.28 6.00
CA THR A 32 3.83 -8.02 6.55
C THR A 32 3.41 -7.07 5.43
N GLU A 33 4.20 -6.97 4.37
CA GLU A 33 3.83 -6.18 3.18
C GLU A 33 2.59 -6.73 2.48
N LEU A 34 2.47 -8.05 2.37
CA LEU A 34 1.26 -8.69 1.84
C LEU A 34 0.02 -8.37 2.70
N ALA A 35 0.17 -8.35 4.03
CA ALA A 35 -0.90 -7.97 4.94
C ALA A 35 -1.30 -6.49 4.76
N ILE A 36 -0.33 -5.59 4.55
CA ILE A 36 -0.60 -4.18 4.25
C ILE A 36 -1.33 -4.04 2.91
N PHE A 37 -0.90 -4.78 1.87
CA PHE A 37 -1.63 -4.82 0.60
C PHE A 37 -3.07 -5.32 0.79
N GLY A 38 -3.25 -6.39 1.58
CA GLY A 38 -4.56 -6.91 1.97
C GLY A 38 -5.42 -5.87 2.70
N LEU A 39 -4.83 -5.01 3.53
CA LEU A 39 -5.52 -3.89 4.18
C LEU A 39 -6.12 -2.94 3.16
N PHE A 40 -5.34 -2.50 2.17
CA PHE A 40 -5.81 -1.58 1.13
C PHE A 40 -6.91 -2.21 0.28
N LYS A 41 -6.69 -3.42 -0.25
CA LYS A 41 -7.70 -4.12 -1.06
C LYS A 41 -8.97 -4.42 -0.27
N GLY A 42 -8.84 -4.78 1.01
CA GLY A 42 -9.97 -4.99 1.91
C GLY A 42 -10.75 -3.71 2.17
N ALA A 43 -10.07 -2.59 2.41
CA ALA A 43 -10.69 -1.28 2.60
C ALA A 43 -11.42 -0.80 1.33
N GLU A 44 -10.81 -0.96 0.16
CA GLU A 44 -11.41 -0.60 -1.14
C GLU A 44 -12.67 -1.41 -1.43
N LEU A 45 -12.57 -2.74 -1.37
CA LEU A 45 -13.68 -3.64 -1.65
C LEU A 45 -14.84 -3.41 -0.68
N ALA A 46 -14.55 -3.32 0.63
CA ALA A 46 -15.58 -3.09 1.63
C ALA A 46 -16.21 -1.70 1.52
N SER A 47 -15.45 -0.69 1.07
CA SER A 47 -15.97 0.65 0.81
C SER A 47 -16.97 0.67 -0.33
N VAL A 48 -16.67 -0.04 -1.43
CA VAL A 48 -17.59 -0.18 -2.57
C VAL A 48 -18.84 -0.96 -2.16
N ILE A 49 -18.68 -2.12 -1.50
CA ILE A 49 -19.82 -2.92 -1.04
C ILE A 49 -20.67 -2.13 -0.05
N GLY A 50 -20.06 -1.53 0.98
CA GLY A 50 -20.76 -0.79 2.01
C GLY A 50 -21.44 0.48 1.50
N GLY A 51 -20.76 1.26 0.65
CA GLY A 51 -21.21 2.56 0.18
C GLY A 51 -22.08 2.53 -1.08
N CYS A 52 -21.74 1.69 -2.06
CA CYS A 52 -22.41 1.67 -3.36
C CYS A 52 -23.50 0.59 -3.47
N ILE A 53 -23.44 -0.47 -2.65
CA ILE A 53 -24.41 -1.59 -2.72
C ILE A 53 -25.31 -1.62 -1.49
N VAL A 54 -24.72 -1.82 -0.31
CA VAL A 54 -25.48 -2.04 0.93
C VAL A 54 -26.21 -0.75 1.37
N HIS A 55 -25.54 0.40 1.30
CA HIS A 55 -26.14 1.67 1.69
C HIS A 55 -27.44 2.01 0.92
N PRO A 56 -27.49 2.01 -0.43
CA PRO A 56 -28.72 2.30 -1.16
C PRO A 56 -29.82 1.25 -0.95
N ILE A 57 -29.48 -0.05 -0.97
CA ILE A 57 -30.45 -1.14 -0.74
C ILE A 57 -31.08 -1.01 0.64
N TYR A 58 -30.26 -0.84 1.68
CA TYR A 58 -30.73 -0.72 3.05
C TYR A 58 -31.52 0.57 3.28
N ARG A 59 -31.13 1.67 2.61
CA ARG A 59 -31.89 2.91 2.64
C ARG A 59 -33.27 2.73 2.02
N PHE A 60 -33.36 2.08 0.86
CA PHE A 60 -34.64 1.81 0.21
C PHE A 60 -35.54 0.94 1.10
N TYR A 61 -35.00 -0.13 1.68
CA TYR A 61 -35.70 -1.00 2.62
C TYR A 61 -36.23 -0.25 3.85
N LEU A 62 -35.45 0.67 4.43
CA LEU A 62 -35.92 1.45 5.58
C LEU A 62 -36.97 2.49 5.20
N LEU A 63 -36.88 3.08 4.00
CA LEU A 63 -37.87 4.03 3.51
C LEU A 63 -39.21 3.34 3.20
N SER A 64 -39.20 2.12 2.65
CA SER A 64 -40.42 1.37 2.36
C SER A 64 -41.17 0.90 3.62
N LYS A 65 -40.50 0.90 4.78
CA LYS A 65 -41.10 0.56 6.09
C LYS A 65 -41.64 1.77 6.87
N LEU A 66 -41.56 2.98 6.32
CA LEU A 66 -42.11 4.16 6.97
C LEU A 66 -43.64 4.14 6.87
N VAL A 67 -44.32 4.07 8.00
CA VAL A 67 -45.77 4.26 8.11
C VAL A 67 -46.05 5.77 8.25
N PRO A 68 -47.02 6.35 7.52
CA PRO A 68 -47.31 7.78 7.56
C PRO A 68 -47.53 8.32 8.97
N GLU A 69 -48.19 7.53 9.81
CA GLU A 69 -48.55 7.85 11.20
C GLU A 69 -47.33 8.08 12.12
N ASN A 70 -46.22 7.40 11.86
CA ASN A 70 -44.99 7.49 12.65
C ASN A 70 -43.88 8.29 11.95
N THR A 71 -44.21 8.92 10.81
CA THR A 71 -43.24 9.65 10.00
C THR A 71 -43.15 11.09 10.48
N THR A 72 -41.96 11.47 10.96
CA THR A 72 -41.64 12.87 11.28
C THR A 72 -40.77 13.47 10.19
N ASN A 73 -40.67 14.79 10.14
CA ASN A 73 -39.75 15.51 9.24
C ASN A 73 -38.27 15.05 9.41
N ASN A 74 -37.92 14.44 10.55
CA ASN A 74 -36.57 13.95 10.84
C ASN A 74 -36.33 12.48 10.47
N SER A 75 -37.36 11.69 10.15
CA SER A 75 -37.24 10.25 9.91
C SER A 75 -36.24 9.92 8.78
N THR A 76 -36.23 10.72 7.71
CA THR A 76 -35.28 10.56 6.59
C THR A 76 -33.83 10.84 7.00
N LYS A 77 -33.60 11.84 7.86
CA LYS A 77 -32.28 12.18 8.41
C LYS A 77 -31.75 11.06 9.31
N ILE A 78 -32.63 10.45 10.12
CA ILE A 78 -32.31 9.31 10.99
C ILE A 78 -31.91 8.10 10.14
N ILE A 79 -32.71 7.76 9.12
CA ILE A 79 -32.42 6.64 8.20
C ILE A 79 -31.07 6.85 7.53
N ARG A 80 -30.81 8.04 6.97
CA ARG A 80 -29.53 8.36 6.33
C ARG A 80 -28.35 8.17 7.30
N ASN A 81 -28.46 8.67 8.53
CA ASN A 81 -27.41 8.50 9.53
C ASN A 81 -27.17 7.04 9.90
N ARG A 82 -28.24 6.22 9.97
CA ARG A 82 -28.13 4.77 10.21
C ARG A 82 -27.42 4.05 9.07
N CYS A 83 -27.82 4.33 7.82
CA CYS A 83 -27.16 3.73 6.65
C CYS A 83 -25.67 4.12 6.57
N ARG A 84 -25.34 5.39 6.86
CA ARG A 84 -23.93 5.84 6.90
C ARG A 84 -23.10 5.16 8.00
N ARG A 85 -23.69 4.87 9.17
CA ARG A 85 -23.00 4.09 10.21
C ARG A 85 -22.69 2.66 9.73
N ILE A 86 -23.60 2.03 9.01
CA ILE A 86 -23.37 0.70 8.44
C ILE A 86 -22.23 0.74 7.41
N GLN A 87 -22.23 1.73 6.51
CA GLN A 87 -21.14 1.94 5.56
C GLN A 87 -19.76 2.03 6.26
N GLY A 88 -19.64 2.82 7.33
CA GLY A 88 -18.40 2.90 8.11
C GLY A 88 -18.00 1.58 8.79
N ARG A 89 -18.96 0.75 9.21
CA ARG A 89 -18.69 -0.59 9.76
C ARG A 89 -18.16 -1.57 8.72
N PHE A 90 -18.65 -1.48 7.47
CA PHE A 90 -18.09 -2.26 6.37
C PHE A 90 -16.61 -1.93 6.16
N LEU A 91 -16.24 -0.64 6.12
CA LEU A 91 -14.83 -0.25 6.02
C LEU A 91 -13.97 -0.81 7.15
N ILE A 92 -14.42 -0.70 8.41
CA ILE A 92 -13.68 -1.28 9.55
C ILE A 92 -13.55 -2.79 9.39
N GLY A 93 -14.62 -3.48 8.97
CA GLY A 93 -14.59 -4.91 8.66
C GLY A 93 -13.57 -5.25 7.57
N GLY A 94 -13.51 -4.46 6.50
CA GLY A 94 -12.55 -4.63 5.41
C GLY A 94 -11.09 -4.41 5.83
N ILE A 95 -10.83 -3.39 6.66
CA ILE A 95 -9.49 -3.12 7.21
C ILE A 95 -8.98 -4.28 8.08
N VAL A 96 -9.87 -4.93 8.84
CA VAL A 96 -9.50 -6.06 9.70
C VAL A 96 -9.44 -7.38 8.91
N LEU A 97 -10.44 -7.67 8.08
CA LEU A 97 -10.53 -8.92 7.35
C LEU A 97 -9.58 -8.99 6.15
N GLY A 98 -9.24 -7.86 5.53
CA GLY A 98 -8.35 -7.80 4.36
C GLY A 98 -6.97 -8.41 4.61
N PRO A 99 -6.22 -7.96 5.63
CA PRO A 99 -4.94 -8.55 6.01
C PRO A 99 -5.03 -10.04 6.36
N ILE A 100 -6.08 -10.41 7.12
CA ILE A 100 -6.32 -11.79 7.54
C ILE A 100 -6.57 -12.68 6.32
N ALA A 101 -7.42 -12.23 5.39
CA ALA A 101 -7.72 -12.96 4.17
C ALA A 101 -6.49 -13.10 3.26
N ALA A 102 -5.67 -12.06 3.14
CA ALA A 102 -4.44 -12.11 2.35
C ALA A 102 -3.43 -13.13 2.93
N LEU A 103 -3.24 -13.13 4.25
CA LEU A 103 -2.38 -14.09 4.93
C LEU A 103 -2.95 -15.51 4.90
N ALA A 104 -4.26 -15.67 5.09
CA ALA A 104 -4.94 -16.96 5.01
C ALA A 104 -4.84 -17.55 3.60
N TYR A 105 -4.98 -16.71 2.56
CA TYR A 105 -4.81 -17.13 1.17
C TYR A 105 -3.37 -17.59 0.89
N ALA A 106 -2.36 -16.82 1.32
CA ALA A 106 -0.97 -17.23 1.18
C ALA A 106 -0.66 -18.55 1.90
N LYS A 107 -1.24 -18.75 3.10
CA LYS A 107 -1.11 -19.99 3.86
C LYS A 107 -1.81 -21.17 3.18
N TYR A 108 -3.02 -20.97 2.66
CA TYR A 108 -3.78 -22.00 1.96
C TYR A 108 -3.13 -22.42 0.64
N ALA A 109 -2.58 -21.45 -0.09
CA ALA A 109 -1.82 -21.68 -1.32
C ALA A 109 -0.40 -22.21 -1.06
N CYS A 110 0.00 -22.43 0.20
CA CYS A 110 1.31 -22.90 0.62
C CYS A 110 2.48 -22.08 0.04
N TRP A 111 2.33 -20.76 -0.04
CA TRP A 111 3.36 -19.91 -0.62
C TRP A 111 4.64 -19.92 0.19
N ALA A 112 5.75 -20.21 -0.50
CA ALA A 112 7.08 -20.06 0.07
C ALA A 112 7.43 -18.58 0.23
N GLU A 113 8.32 -18.23 1.16
CA GLU A 113 8.70 -16.84 1.41
C GLU A 113 9.19 -16.13 0.14
N LYS A 114 9.95 -16.84 -0.72
CA LYS A 114 10.42 -16.33 -2.02
C LYS A 114 9.27 -15.91 -2.94
N GLU A 115 8.20 -16.70 -2.99
CA GLU A 115 7.03 -16.42 -3.83
C GLU A 115 6.26 -15.20 -3.33
N VAL A 116 6.14 -15.07 -2.00
CA VAL A 116 5.50 -13.89 -1.37
C VAL A 116 6.33 -12.63 -1.63
N LYS A 117 7.66 -12.71 -1.55
CA LYS A 117 8.56 -11.59 -1.90
C LYS A 117 8.36 -11.17 -3.35
N GLU A 118 8.36 -12.12 -4.27
CA GLU A 118 8.18 -11.84 -5.70
C GLU A 118 6.78 -11.23 -5.97
N LYS A 119 5.75 -11.71 -5.28
CA LYS A 119 4.41 -11.12 -5.38
C LYS A 119 4.39 -9.69 -4.86
N CYS A 120 5.03 -9.40 -3.73
CA CYS A 120 5.14 -8.06 -3.17
C CYS A 120 5.93 -7.12 -4.10
N TYR A 121 7.02 -7.61 -4.70
CA TYR A 121 7.78 -6.87 -5.70
C TYR A 121 6.92 -6.49 -6.90
N LYS A 122 6.18 -7.46 -7.47
CA LYS A 122 5.24 -7.20 -8.56
C LYS A 122 4.18 -6.16 -8.18
N ILE A 123 3.65 -6.21 -6.96
CA ILE A 123 2.70 -5.23 -6.45
C ILE A 123 3.33 -3.82 -6.38
N ARG A 124 4.57 -3.69 -5.89
CA ARG A 124 5.29 -2.40 -5.87
C ARG A 124 5.55 -1.85 -7.27
N CYS A 125 5.76 -2.73 -8.25
CA CYS A 125 6.00 -2.37 -9.65
C CYS A 125 4.70 -2.02 -10.42
N ASP A 126 3.55 -2.45 -9.92
CA ASP A 126 2.25 -2.17 -10.54
C ASP A 126 1.82 -0.73 -10.25
N LYS A 127 1.98 0.13 -11.26
CA LYS A 127 1.67 1.56 -11.21
C LYS A 127 0.19 1.81 -10.93
N GLU A 128 -0.69 1.00 -11.51
CA GLU A 128 -2.14 1.22 -11.42
C GLU A 128 -2.63 0.86 -10.03
N THR A 129 -2.17 -0.27 -9.49
CA THR A 129 -2.45 -0.67 -8.12
C THR A 129 -1.85 0.30 -7.09
N MET A 130 -0.60 0.73 -7.27
CA MET A 130 0.05 1.66 -6.33
C MET A 130 -0.55 3.07 -6.35
N SER A 131 -0.88 3.61 -7.53
CA SER A 131 -1.56 4.90 -7.62
C SER A 131 -2.95 4.85 -6.97
N LEU A 132 -3.69 3.76 -7.15
CA LEU A 132 -4.95 3.53 -6.47
C LEU A 132 -4.78 3.47 -4.95
N ASP A 133 -3.85 2.65 -4.42
CA ASP A 133 -3.66 2.53 -2.96
C ASP A 133 -3.25 3.88 -2.32
N ARG A 134 -2.41 4.66 -3.01
CA ARG A 134 -2.02 6.02 -2.58
C ARG A 134 -3.23 6.97 -2.56
N ALA A 135 -4.05 6.94 -3.62
CA ALA A 135 -5.26 7.76 -3.69
C ALA A 135 -6.29 7.33 -2.62
N THR A 136 -6.50 6.03 -2.44
CA THR A 136 -7.33 5.43 -1.39
C THR A 136 -6.89 5.94 -0.02
N LEU A 137 -5.58 5.94 0.28
CA LEU A 137 -5.07 6.47 1.55
C LEU A 137 -5.34 7.97 1.69
N ALA A 138 -5.00 8.76 0.67
CA ALA A 138 -5.11 10.22 0.72
C ALA A 138 -6.57 10.69 0.84
N PHE A 139 -7.44 10.25 -0.08
CA PHE A 139 -8.86 10.62 -0.05
C PHE A 139 -9.59 9.96 1.12
N GLY A 140 -9.22 8.74 1.50
CA GLY A 140 -9.75 8.09 2.69
C GLY A 140 -9.42 8.88 3.96
N PHE A 141 -8.21 9.42 4.08
CA PHE A 141 -7.81 10.27 5.21
C PHE A 141 -8.51 11.64 5.19
N ILE A 142 -8.59 12.30 4.04
CA ILE A 142 -9.34 13.57 3.88
C ILE A 142 -10.82 13.37 4.27
N GLY A 143 -11.43 12.29 3.77
CA GLY A 143 -12.79 11.91 4.10
C GLY A 143 -12.96 11.60 5.59
N TRP A 144 -12.01 10.88 6.19
CA TRP A 144 -12.01 10.59 7.62
C TRP A 144 -11.90 11.86 8.48
N TYR A 145 -11.03 12.79 8.08
CA TYR A 145 -10.91 14.08 8.76
C TYR A 145 -12.24 14.85 8.75
N TRP A 146 -12.95 14.86 7.61
CA TRP A 146 -14.20 15.60 7.48
C TRP A 146 -15.39 14.94 8.21
N LYS A 147 -15.59 13.63 8.05
CA LYS A 147 -16.82 12.93 8.47
C LYS A 147 -16.54 11.56 9.13
N ARG A 148 -15.35 11.36 9.68
CA ARG A 148 -14.88 10.10 10.26
C ARG A 148 -15.06 8.94 9.25
N PHE A 149 -15.28 7.72 9.73
CA PHE A 149 -15.39 6.53 8.87
C PHE A 149 -16.43 6.63 7.74
N GLN A 150 -17.46 7.46 7.89
CA GLN A 150 -18.45 7.69 6.82
C GLN A 150 -17.81 8.45 5.66
N GLY A 151 -17.13 9.55 5.98
CA GLY A 151 -16.41 10.33 4.98
C GLY A 151 -15.22 9.57 4.41
N ALA A 152 -14.56 8.71 5.21
CA ALA A 152 -13.49 7.85 4.73
C ALA A 152 -13.96 6.94 3.59
N VAL A 153 -15.13 6.30 3.73
CA VAL A 153 -15.69 5.46 2.66
C VAL A 153 -16.01 6.30 1.42
N ASP A 154 -16.63 7.47 1.59
CA ASP A 154 -16.93 8.35 0.46
C ASP A 154 -15.65 8.78 -0.27
N GLY A 155 -14.59 9.12 0.49
CA GLY A 155 -13.27 9.45 -0.05
C GLY A 155 -12.63 8.29 -0.81
N ILE A 156 -12.65 7.08 -0.25
CA ILE A 156 -12.13 5.87 -0.92
C ILE A 156 -12.90 5.60 -2.23
N ASN A 157 -14.23 5.72 -2.21
CA ASN A 157 -15.04 5.53 -3.43
C ASN A 157 -14.73 6.58 -4.50
N ILE A 158 -14.48 7.83 -4.11
CA ILE A 158 -14.01 8.89 -5.02
C ILE A 158 -12.63 8.54 -5.59
N ALA A 159 -11.70 8.07 -4.76
CA ALA A 159 -10.36 7.64 -5.22
C ALA A 159 -10.44 6.49 -6.23
N ILE A 160 -11.28 5.48 -5.97
CA ILE A 160 -11.49 4.36 -6.90
C ILE A 160 -12.10 4.88 -8.21
N ALA A 161 -13.13 5.71 -8.16
CA ALA A 161 -13.75 6.28 -9.36
C ALA A 161 -12.75 7.11 -10.17
N TYR A 162 -11.95 7.94 -9.49
CA TYR A 162 -10.88 8.71 -10.10
C TYR A 162 -9.82 7.82 -10.75
N ALA A 163 -9.30 6.81 -10.04
CA ALA A 163 -8.29 5.91 -10.58
C ALA A 163 -8.79 5.12 -11.79
N LEU A 164 -10.06 4.69 -11.78
CA LEU A 164 -10.69 4.04 -12.94
C LEU A 164 -10.82 4.99 -14.13
N PHE A 165 -11.20 6.24 -13.89
CA PHE A 165 -11.29 7.26 -14.92
C PHE A 165 -9.90 7.62 -15.47
N ASP A 166 -8.91 7.76 -14.59
CA ASP A 166 -7.54 8.09 -14.94
C ASP A 166 -6.92 7.01 -15.84
N ASN A 167 -7.01 5.75 -15.41
CA ASN A 167 -6.45 4.62 -16.14
C ASN A 167 -7.13 4.36 -17.49
N LYS A 168 -8.45 4.60 -17.62
CA LYS A 168 -9.18 4.33 -18.87
C LYS A 168 -9.21 5.50 -19.84
N VAL A 169 -9.22 6.73 -19.34
CA VAL A 169 -9.47 7.93 -20.15
C VAL A 169 -8.24 8.84 -20.14
N LEU A 170 -7.85 9.37 -18.97
CA LEU A 170 -6.84 10.42 -18.89
C LEU A 170 -5.44 9.97 -19.30
N LYS A 171 -5.09 8.69 -19.08
CA LYS A 171 -3.78 8.12 -19.45
C LYS A 171 -3.44 8.31 -20.94
N ASN A 172 -4.44 8.43 -21.81
CA ASN A 172 -4.25 8.65 -23.24
C ASN A 172 -4.06 10.13 -23.64
N TYR A 173 -4.45 11.06 -22.76
CA TYR A 173 -4.52 12.50 -23.09
C TYR A 173 -3.67 13.38 -22.18
N THR A 174 -3.21 12.86 -21.04
CA THR A 174 -2.50 13.63 -20.02
C THR A 174 -1.28 12.89 -19.51
N TYR A 175 -0.31 13.66 -19.03
CA TYR A 175 0.85 13.09 -18.35
C TYR A 175 0.44 12.63 -16.95
N PRO A 176 0.82 11.43 -16.50
CA PRO A 176 0.41 10.90 -15.20
C PRO A 176 0.81 11.85 -14.06
N LEU A 177 -0.16 12.22 -13.23
CA LEU A 177 0.05 13.12 -12.08
C LEU A 177 0.99 12.52 -11.02
N LEU A 178 1.02 11.19 -10.90
CA LEU A 178 1.88 10.44 -9.99
C LEU A 178 2.84 9.57 -10.79
N VAL A 179 3.99 10.14 -11.15
CA VAL A 179 5.07 9.38 -11.82
C VAL A 179 5.94 8.72 -10.77
N ASP A 180 6.05 7.39 -10.85
CA ASP A 180 7.03 6.66 -10.07
C ASP A 180 8.44 7.09 -10.46
N LYS A 181 9.30 7.36 -9.47
CA LYS A 181 10.67 7.80 -9.73
C LYS A 181 11.54 6.71 -10.37
N VAL A 182 11.28 5.44 -10.07
CA VAL A 182 11.96 4.30 -10.72
C VAL A 182 11.19 3.92 -11.98
N LYS A 183 11.81 4.18 -13.13
CA LYS A 183 11.19 3.90 -14.43
C LYS A 183 11.19 2.41 -14.73
N PRO A 184 10.25 1.89 -15.55
CA PRO A 184 10.17 0.47 -15.88
C PRO A 184 11.48 -0.16 -16.35
N GLU A 185 12.26 0.58 -17.14
CA GLU A 185 13.55 0.17 -17.70
C GLU A 185 14.68 0.06 -16.66
N GLU A 186 14.55 0.74 -15.52
CA GLU A 186 15.54 0.71 -14.44
C GLU A 186 15.23 -0.40 -13.42
N ARG A 187 14.07 -1.04 -13.52
CA ARG A 187 13.62 -2.06 -12.57
C ARG A 187 14.37 -3.36 -12.78
N LEU A 188 14.71 -4.02 -11.68
CA LEU A 188 15.27 -5.36 -11.70
C LEU A 188 14.24 -6.37 -12.21
N SER A 189 14.68 -7.49 -12.76
CA SER A 189 13.79 -8.50 -13.32
C SER A 189 12.97 -9.23 -12.24
N SER A 190 13.50 -9.33 -11.02
CA SER A 190 12.92 -10.08 -9.91
C SER A 190 13.38 -9.55 -8.54
N ALA A 191 12.67 -9.95 -7.49
CA ALA A 191 13.10 -9.70 -6.11
C ALA A 191 14.43 -10.42 -5.78
N GLU A 192 14.66 -11.59 -6.37
CA GLU A 192 15.87 -12.40 -6.15
C GLU A 192 17.13 -11.72 -6.70
N GLU A 193 17.02 -11.05 -7.85
CA GLU A 193 18.11 -10.24 -8.40
C GLU A 193 18.49 -9.08 -7.47
N GLY A 194 17.51 -8.48 -6.78
CA GLY A 194 17.75 -7.46 -5.75
C GLY A 194 18.55 -8.00 -4.56
N GLU A 195 18.25 -9.22 -4.10
CA GLU A 195 19.01 -9.86 -3.02
C GLU A 195 20.44 -10.21 -3.45
N ASN A 196 20.62 -10.67 -4.69
CA ASN A 196 21.92 -11.01 -5.24
C ASN A 196 22.83 -9.77 -5.36
N THR A 197 22.31 -8.68 -5.91
CA THR A 197 23.05 -7.41 -6.04
C THR A 197 23.45 -6.86 -4.67
N LYS A 198 22.55 -6.91 -3.68
CA LYS A 198 22.83 -6.49 -2.31
C LYS A 198 23.90 -7.35 -1.65
N THR A 199 23.87 -8.66 -1.89
CA THR A 199 24.86 -9.61 -1.37
C THR A 199 26.23 -9.38 -2.00
N ALA A 200 26.29 -9.15 -3.31
CA ALA A 200 27.52 -8.81 -4.02
C ALA A 200 28.13 -7.50 -3.50
N LEU A 201 27.30 -6.45 -3.33
CA LEU A 201 27.75 -5.17 -2.78
C LEU A 201 28.29 -5.32 -1.35
N ARG A 202 27.61 -6.08 -0.48
CA ARG A 202 28.08 -6.36 0.87
C ARG A 202 29.42 -7.09 0.88
N ARG A 203 29.60 -8.09 0.01
CA ARG A 203 30.87 -8.80 -0.14
C ARG A 203 31.98 -7.86 -0.60
N PHE A 204 31.69 -6.99 -1.56
CA PHE A 204 32.64 -5.98 -2.05
C PHE A 204 33.07 -5.00 -0.94
N ILE A 205 32.11 -4.46 -0.17
CA ILE A 205 32.40 -3.55 0.94
C ILE A 205 33.25 -4.24 2.01
N ALA A 206 32.90 -5.48 2.37
CA ALA A 206 33.68 -6.25 3.35
C ALA A 206 35.11 -6.53 2.88
N ALA A 207 35.32 -6.79 1.58
CA ALA A 207 36.66 -6.95 1.01
C ALA A 207 37.47 -5.64 1.07
N LYS A 208 36.87 -4.51 0.67
CA LYS A 208 37.52 -3.19 0.74
C LYS A 208 37.87 -2.77 2.16
N GLN A 209 37.02 -3.07 3.13
CA GLN A 209 37.29 -2.77 4.53
C GLN A 209 38.46 -3.58 5.09
N LYS A 210 38.61 -4.85 4.68
CA LYS A 210 39.78 -5.68 5.02
C LYS A 210 41.07 -5.12 4.41
N GLU A 211 41.05 -4.76 3.13
CA GLU A 211 42.19 -4.13 2.45
C GLU A 211 42.66 -2.87 3.18
N PHE A 212 41.70 -2.03 3.63
CA PHE A 212 42.00 -0.80 4.37
C PHE A 212 42.64 -1.07 5.73
N ILE A 213 42.13 -2.04 6.50
CA ILE A 213 42.70 -2.45 7.79
C ILE A 213 44.11 -3.02 7.62
N GLU A 214 44.34 -3.85 6.60
CA GLU A 214 45.67 -4.38 6.31
C GLU A 214 46.68 -3.29 5.91
N GLN A 215 46.22 -2.26 5.18
CA GLN A 215 47.06 -1.10 4.85
C GLN A 215 47.42 -0.31 6.11
N GLN A 216 46.45 0.00 6.99
CA GLN A 216 46.72 0.70 8.25
C GLN A 216 47.71 -0.07 9.14
N ASN A 217 47.51 -1.38 9.31
CA ASN A 217 48.42 -2.21 10.11
C ASN A 217 49.85 -2.24 9.52
N LYS A 218 49.99 -2.25 8.18
CA LYS A 218 51.31 -2.18 7.52
C LYS A 218 51.97 -0.81 7.72
N THR A 219 51.20 0.28 7.70
CA THR A 219 51.72 1.64 7.94
C THR A 219 52.16 1.82 9.39
N GLU A 220 51.41 1.30 10.36
CA GLU A 220 51.80 1.30 11.79
C GLU A 220 53.09 0.47 12.02
N LEU A 221 53.16 -0.74 11.45
CA LEU A 221 54.36 -1.60 11.50
C LEU A 221 55.58 -1.01 10.78
N SER A 222 55.40 -0.05 9.86
CA SER A 222 56.52 0.67 9.24
C SER A 222 56.99 1.86 10.08
N ASN A 223 56.08 2.53 10.80
CA ASN A 223 56.42 3.65 11.67
C ASN A 223 57.12 3.17 12.96
N ASP A 224 56.72 2.02 13.51
CA ASP A 224 57.39 1.40 14.66
C ASP A 224 58.81 0.89 14.35
N ARG A 225 59.13 0.68 13.06
CA ARG A 225 60.48 0.29 12.61
C ARG A 225 61.41 1.47 12.32
N HIS A 226 60.91 2.70 12.40
CA HIS A 226 61.66 3.93 12.21
C HIS A 226 61.72 4.80 13.47
N SER A 227 61.23 4.27 14.60
CA SER A 227 61.34 4.82 15.95
C SER A 227 62.40 4.05 16.73
#